data_AF-A0AAD5N882-F1
#
_entry.id   AF-A0AAD5N882-F1
#
_cell.length_a   1.000
_cell.length_b   1.000
_cell.length_c   1.000
_cell.angle_alpha   90.00
_cell.angle_beta   90.00
_cell.angle_gamma   90.00
#
_symmetry.space_group_name_H-M   'P 1'
#
loop_
_entity.id
_entity.type
_entity.pdbx_description
1 polymer ?
#
loop_
_entity_poly.entity_id
_entity_poly.type
_entity_poly.pdbx_seq_one_letter_code
_entity_poly.pdbx_strand_id
1 'polypeptide(L)'
;MVENPLVAVIGSAAAELRVRSRGFASISRLLQPFAKHPVSVKDPSTSQSVSANVTVDFNDLNREGHLLSLSVLPHVLYEVLRSKTNLNDALDRFSLALRLWGEPVDQETFRTYLACIFVVSCHEDNPIG
;
A
#
# COMPACT_ATOMS: atom_id res chain seq x y z
N MET A 1 18.03 -1.84 11.95
CA MET A 1 17.28 -3.04 11.52
C MET A 1 17.23 -3.01 10.00
N VAL A 2 17.50 -4.12 9.31
CA VAL A 2 17.31 -4.19 7.86
C VAL A 2 15.83 -4.42 7.61
N GLU A 3 15.16 -3.51 6.92
CA GLU A 3 13.74 -3.63 6.59
C GLU A 3 13.58 -4.55 5.37
N ASN A 4 12.54 -5.39 5.38
CA ASN A 4 12.23 -6.23 4.21
C ASN A 4 11.59 -5.38 3.11
N PRO A 5 11.79 -5.71 1.82
CA PRO A 5 11.03 -5.11 0.73
C PRO A 5 9.52 -5.31 0.93
N LEU A 6 8.73 -4.27 0.64
CA LEU A 6 7.28 -4.33 0.76
C LEU A 6 6.60 -4.73 -0.55
N VAL A 7 5.48 -5.45 -0.44
CA VAL A 7 4.54 -5.69 -1.54
C VAL A 7 3.18 -5.15 -1.11
N ALA A 8 2.62 -4.23 -1.89
CA ALA A 8 1.30 -3.69 -1.65
C ALA A 8 0.24 -4.71 -2.07
N VAL A 9 -0.80 -4.85 -1.26
CA VAL A 9 -1.92 -5.76 -1.49
C VAL A 9 -3.22 -4.97 -1.39
N ILE A 10 -4.02 -5.04 -2.43
CA ILE A 10 -5.35 -4.41 -2.51
C ILE A 10 -6.35 -5.51 -2.86
N GLY A 11 -7.29 -5.75 -1.95
CA GLY A 11 -8.39 -6.69 -2.14
C GLY A 11 -9.69 -5.99 -2.47
N SER A 12 -10.51 -6.58 -3.33
CA SER A 12 -11.91 -6.18 -3.42
C SER A 12 -12.69 -6.64 -2.18
N ALA A 13 -13.86 -6.05 -1.92
CA ALA A 13 -14.65 -6.38 -0.74
C ALA A 13 -15.11 -7.84 -0.72
N ALA A 14 -15.50 -8.40 -1.87
CA ALA A 14 -15.89 -9.80 -1.97
C ALA A 14 -14.67 -10.74 -1.90
N ALA A 15 -13.50 -10.33 -2.40
CA ALA A 15 -12.26 -11.10 -2.21
C ALA A 15 -11.88 -11.19 -0.73
N GLU A 16 -11.92 -10.07 0.00
CA GLU A 16 -11.71 -10.02 1.45
C GLU A 16 -12.72 -10.90 2.20
N LEU A 17 -14.00 -10.79 1.87
CA LEU A 17 -15.05 -11.63 2.45
C LEU A 17 -14.78 -13.11 2.21
N ARG A 18 -14.35 -13.47 1.00
CA ARG A 18 -14.05 -14.84 0.62
C ARG A 18 -12.86 -15.38 1.41
N VAL A 19 -11.79 -14.61 1.54
CA VAL A 19 -10.61 -14.97 2.33
C VAL A 19 -10.97 -15.16 3.81
N ARG A 20 -11.79 -14.27 4.37
CA ARG A 20 -12.32 -14.40 5.74
C ARG A 20 -13.20 -15.64 5.92
N SER A 21 -14.05 -15.96 4.95
CA SER A 21 -14.89 -17.17 4.99
C SER A 21 -14.08 -18.48 5.01
N ARG A 22 -12.81 -18.42 4.63
CA ARG A 22 -11.86 -19.55 4.67
C ARG A 22 -10.98 -19.57 5.93
N GLY A 23 -11.22 -18.67 6.88
CA GLY A 23 -10.53 -18.63 8.17
C GLY A 23 -9.28 -17.74 8.23
N PHE A 24 -8.98 -16.98 7.17
CA PHE A 24 -7.86 -16.04 7.18
C PHE A 24 -8.30 -14.65 7.65
N ALA A 25 -7.46 -13.96 8.42
CA ALA A 25 -7.79 -12.63 8.94
C ALA A 25 -7.76 -11.52 7.88
N SER A 26 -7.01 -11.70 6.78
CA SER A 26 -6.89 -10.78 5.64
C SER A 26 -6.18 -11.45 4.47
N ILE A 27 -6.18 -10.81 3.31
CA ILE A 27 -5.45 -11.27 2.13
C ILE A 27 -3.93 -11.28 2.38
N SER A 28 -3.37 -10.29 3.08
CA SER A 28 -1.96 -10.31 3.48
C SER A 28 -1.59 -11.56 4.30
N ARG A 29 -2.48 -12.00 5.19
CA ARG A 29 -2.27 -13.22 5.99
C ARG A 29 -2.39 -14.50 5.17
N LEU A 30 -3.26 -14.51 4.16
CA LEU A 30 -3.31 -15.59 3.17
C LEU A 30 -1.99 -15.69 2.39
N LEU A 31 -1.37 -14.55 2.06
CA LEU A 31 -0.12 -14.49 1.29
C LEU A 31 1.15 -14.77 2.10
N GLN A 32 1.09 -14.70 3.43
CA GLN A 32 2.25 -14.87 4.31
C GLN A 32 3.12 -16.12 4.03
N PRO A 33 2.57 -17.31 3.68
CA PRO A 33 3.39 -18.48 3.33
C PRO A 33 4.31 -18.26 2.12
N PHE A 34 4.00 -17.29 1.27
CA PHE A 34 4.77 -16.89 0.08
C PHE A 34 5.69 -15.68 0.33
N ALA A 35 5.88 -15.28 1.59
CA ALA A 35 6.73 -14.14 1.92
C ALA A 35 8.23 -14.44 1.74
N LYS A 36 8.63 -15.71 1.84
CA LYS A 36 10.05 -16.11 1.89
C LYS A 36 10.38 -17.06 0.76
N HIS A 37 11.34 -16.67 -0.08
CA HIS A 37 11.77 -17.45 -1.22
C HIS A 37 13.30 -17.56 -1.29
N PRO A 38 13.84 -18.78 -1.47
CA PRO A 38 15.23 -18.95 -1.84
C PRO A 38 15.41 -18.52 -3.29
N VAL A 39 16.34 -17.61 -3.54
CA VAL A 39 16.74 -17.14 -4.87
C VAL A 39 18.21 -17.44 -5.09
N SER A 40 18.57 -17.72 -6.35
CA SER A 40 19.97 -17.81 -6.77
C SER A 40 20.35 -16.52 -7.45
N VAL A 41 21.22 -15.73 -6.83
CA VAL A 41 21.70 -14.45 -7.37
C VAL A 41 23.09 -14.66 -7.92
N LYS A 42 23.30 -14.30 -9.19
CA LYS A 42 24.61 -14.34 -9.82
C LYS A 42 25.36 -13.05 -9.50
N ASP A 43 26.52 -13.17 -8.86
CA ASP A 43 27.41 -12.04 -8.63
C ASP A 43 27.93 -11.54 -9.99
N PRO A 44 27.67 -10.27 -10.36
CA PRO A 44 28.07 -9.73 -11.66
C PRO A 44 29.60 -9.59 -11.79
N SER A 45 30.33 -9.52 -10.67
CA SER A 45 31.79 -9.35 -10.67
C SER A 45 32.54 -10.67 -10.79
N THR A 46 32.04 -11.74 -10.17
CA THR A 46 32.70 -13.06 -10.13
C THR A 46 31.99 -14.13 -10.97
N SER A 47 30.79 -13.83 -11.47
CA SER A 47 29.88 -14.79 -12.12
C SER A 47 29.48 -16.00 -11.28
N GLN A 48 29.84 -16.03 -9.99
CA GLN A 48 29.44 -17.10 -9.08
C GLN A 48 27.99 -16.92 -8.66
N SER A 49 27.27 -18.03 -8.50
CA SER A 49 25.89 -18.01 -8.01
C SER A 49 25.86 -18.17 -6.50
N VAL A 50 25.20 -17.25 -5.82
CA VAL A 50 25.01 -17.26 -4.37
C VAL A 50 23.53 -17.49 -4.09
N SER A 51 23.24 -18.46 -3.22
CA SER A 51 21.87 -18.66 -2.74
C SER A 51 21.56 -17.67 -1.62
N ALA A 52 20.51 -16.88 -1.79
CA ALA A 52 20.02 -15.92 -0.81
C ALA A 52 18.55 -16.19 -0.50
N ASN A 53 18.14 -15.98 0.74
CA ASN A 53 16.72 -15.99 1.10
C ASN A 53 16.19 -14.56 1.03
N VAL A 54 15.32 -14.29 0.08
CA VAL A 54 14.59 -13.02 0.03
C VAL A 54 13.32 -13.19 0.86
N THR A 55 13.10 -12.26 1.78
CA THR A 55 11.86 -12.17 2.55
C THR A 55 11.19 -10.85 2.18
N VAL A 56 9.93 -10.89 1.81
CA VAL A 56 9.10 -9.70 1.52
C VAL A 56 7.98 -9.59 2.54
N ASP A 57 7.56 -8.36 2.82
CA ASP A 57 6.45 -8.08 3.72
C ASP A 57 5.23 -7.65 2.89
N PHE A 58 4.09 -8.35 3.06
CA PHE A 58 2.83 -7.99 2.38
C PHE A 58 2.07 -6.96 3.20
N ASN A 59 1.89 -5.77 2.63
CA ASN A 59 1.10 -4.73 3.26
C ASN A 59 -0.30 -4.63 2.66
N ASP A 60 -1.33 -4.81 3.48
CA ASP A 60 -2.74 -4.74 3.08
C ASP A 60 -3.26 -3.31 3.20
N LEU A 61 -3.33 -2.63 2.06
CA LEU A 61 -3.65 -1.21 2.00
C LEU A 61 -5.10 -0.91 2.40
N ASN A 62 -6.02 -1.88 2.27
CA ASN A 62 -7.41 -1.70 2.70
C ASN A 62 -7.55 -1.65 4.22
N ARG A 63 -6.71 -2.40 4.94
CA ARG A 63 -6.75 -2.44 6.41
C ARG A 63 -6.00 -1.29 7.05
N GLU A 64 -4.93 -0.83 6.43
CA GLU A 64 -4.13 0.28 6.95
C GLU A 64 -4.71 1.66 6.59
N GLY A 65 -5.82 1.73 5.85
CA GLY A 65 -6.48 3.00 5.48
C GLY A 65 -5.66 3.84 4.50
N HIS A 66 -4.56 3.30 3.99
CA HIS A 66 -3.66 3.97 3.07
C HIS A 66 -4.00 3.55 1.64
N LEU A 67 -5.17 3.97 1.18
CA LEU A 67 -5.38 4.13 -0.26
C LEU A 67 -4.51 5.29 -0.73
N LEU A 68 -3.29 4.95 -1.13
CA LEU A 68 -2.57 5.53 -2.25
C LEU A 68 -2.47 7.08 -2.24
N SER A 69 -1.29 7.54 -1.85
CA SER A 69 -0.67 8.79 -2.28
C SER A 69 -1.21 9.35 -3.61
N LEU A 70 -1.53 10.65 -3.60
CA LEU A 70 -1.95 11.52 -4.72
C LEU A 70 -3.35 11.33 -5.33
N SER A 71 -4.02 10.17 -5.22
CA SER A 71 -5.36 10.00 -5.80
C SER A 71 -6.50 10.43 -4.86
N VAL A 72 -6.29 10.36 -3.54
CA VAL A 72 -7.29 10.74 -2.53
C VAL A 72 -7.12 12.19 -2.04
N LEU A 73 -5.94 12.78 -2.27
CA LEU A 73 -5.62 14.15 -1.90
C LEU A 73 -6.62 15.19 -2.47
N PRO A 74 -7.03 15.12 -3.76
CA PRO A 74 -8.03 16.04 -4.29
C PRO A 74 -9.37 15.98 -3.54
N HIS A 75 -9.81 14.78 -3.14
CA HIS A 75 -11.08 14.59 -2.42
C HIS A 75 -10.99 15.08 -0.97
N VAL A 76 -9.87 14.81 -0.29
CA VAL A 76 -9.63 15.30 1.09
C VAL A 76 -9.54 16.83 1.12
N LEU A 77 -8.85 17.44 0.15
CA LEU A 77 -8.77 18.89 0.03
C LEU A 77 -10.15 19.49 -0.28
N TYR A 78 -10.93 18.88 -1.16
CA TYR A 78 -12.31 19.29 -1.44
C TYR A 78 -13.18 19.26 -0.17
N GLU A 79 -13.14 18.16 0.57
CA GLU A 79 -13.90 17.97 1.81
C GLU A 79 -13.51 18.96 2.93
N VAL A 80 -12.22 19.25 3.08
CA VAL A 80 -11.72 20.24 4.05
C VAL A 80 -12.16 21.66 3.71
N LEU A 81 -12.36 21.95 2.43
CA LEU A 81 -12.68 23.28 1.93
C LEU A 81 -14.19 23.51 1.72
N ARG A 82 -15.00 22.46 1.55
CA ARG A 82 -16.40 22.60 1.08
C ARG A 82 -17.30 23.46 1.97
N SER A 83 -16.99 23.59 3.26
CA SER A 83 -17.82 24.32 4.22
C SER A 83 -17.21 25.67 4.63
N LYS A 84 -16.16 26.14 3.94
CA LYS A 84 -15.41 27.34 4.30
C LYS A 84 -15.80 28.52 3.41
N THR A 85 -16.33 29.56 4.03
CA THR A 85 -16.77 30.79 3.36
C THR A 85 -15.75 31.93 3.43
N ASN A 86 -14.77 31.81 4.34
CA ASN A 86 -13.69 32.78 4.52
C ASN A 86 -12.39 32.27 3.87
N LEU A 87 -11.80 33.09 2.99
CA LEU A 87 -10.61 32.73 2.23
C LEU A 87 -9.38 32.47 3.11
N ASN A 88 -9.18 33.24 4.18
CA ASN A 88 -8.01 33.06 5.04
C ASN A 88 -8.11 31.76 5.86
N ASP A 89 -9.28 31.44 6.41
CA ASP A 89 -9.51 30.16 7.10
C ASP A 89 -9.40 28.97 6.13
N ALA A 90 -9.86 29.14 4.88
CA ALA A 90 -9.70 28.12 3.84
C ALA A 90 -8.21 27.86 3.51
N LEU A 91 -7.40 28.91 3.35
CA LEU A 91 -5.97 28.81 3.04
C LEU A 91 -5.15 28.19 4.19
N ASP A 92 -5.47 28.55 5.43
CA ASP A 92 -4.83 27.97 6.61
C ASP A 92 -5.13 26.48 6.75
N ARG A 93 -6.40 26.09 6.54
CA ARG A 93 -6.85 24.70 6.60
C ARG A 93 -6.31 23.87 5.44
N PHE A 94 -6.22 24.44 4.24
CA PHE A 94 -5.59 23.84 3.07
C PHE A 94 -4.13 23.53 3.34
N SER A 95 -3.38 24.51 3.85
CA SER A 95 -1.96 24.38 4.17
C SER A 95 -1.72 23.35 5.28
N LEU A 96 -2.59 23.33 6.30
CA LEU A 96 -2.54 22.33 7.35
C LEU A 96 -2.83 20.92 6.82
N ALA A 97 -3.86 20.76 5.99
CA ALA A 97 -4.18 19.47 5.37
C ALA A 97 -3.02 18.99 4.49
N LEU A 98 -2.46 19.84 3.64
CA LEU A 98 -1.28 19.50 2.83
C LEU A 98 -0.07 19.09 3.67
N ARG A 99 0.12 19.65 4.86
CA ARG A 99 1.21 19.26 5.77
C ARG A 99 0.95 17.97 6.53
N LEU A 100 -0.32 17.69 6.86
CA LEU A 100 -0.72 16.45 7.55
C LEU A 100 -0.73 15.24 6.60
N TRP A 101 -1.05 15.47 5.33
CA TRP A 101 -1.17 14.44 4.30
C TRP A 101 -0.02 14.45 3.28
N GLY A 102 0.88 15.43 3.38
CA GLY A 102 2.13 15.49 2.63
C GLY A 102 3.17 14.62 3.31
N GLU A 103 3.89 13.84 2.50
CA GLU A 103 5.02 13.05 2.99
C GLU A 103 6.13 13.99 3.48
N PRO A 104 6.73 13.76 4.67
CA PRO A 104 7.84 14.58 5.15
C PRO A 104 9.02 14.51 4.18
N VAL A 105 9.68 15.65 3.91
CA VAL A 105 10.82 15.73 2.98
C VAL A 105 12.03 14.90 3.47
N ASP A 106 12.15 14.67 4.77
CA ASP A 106 13.17 13.77 5.37
C ASP A 106 12.78 12.28 5.29
N GLN A 107 11.60 11.97 4.74
CA GLN A 107 11.12 10.64 4.41
C GLN A 107 10.81 10.58 2.92
N GLU A 108 11.84 10.63 2.05
CA GLU A 108 11.76 10.05 0.70
C GLU A 108 11.62 8.51 0.84
N THR A 109 10.54 8.08 1.49
CA THR A 109 10.30 6.71 1.91
C THR A 109 8.83 6.36 1.65
N PHE A 110 8.41 6.53 0.40
CA PHE A 110 7.84 5.36 -0.24
C PHE A 110 8.89 4.27 -0.04
N ARG A 111 8.76 3.47 1.04
CA ARG A 111 9.34 2.14 1.08
C ARG A 111 8.93 1.54 -0.24
N THR A 112 9.85 1.49 -1.19
CA THR A 112 9.49 1.33 -2.60
C THR A 112 8.83 -0.02 -2.69
N TYR A 113 7.51 -0.03 -2.88
CA TYR A 113 6.80 -1.28 -3.01
C TYR A 113 7.42 -1.98 -4.21
N LEU A 114 8.00 -3.15 -3.98
CA LEU A 114 8.62 -3.95 -5.03
C LEU A 114 7.57 -4.33 -6.08
N ALA A 115 6.32 -4.51 -5.65
CA ALA A 115 5.18 -4.82 -6.47
C ALA A 115 3.86 -4.41 -5.79
N CYS A 116 2.78 -4.39 -6.58
CA CYS A 116 1.40 -4.27 -6.10
C CYS A 116 0.58 -5.46 -6.61
N ILE A 117 -0.22 -6.06 -5.73
CA ILE A 117 -1.09 -7.20 -6.02
C ILE A 117 -2.54 -6.75 -5.86
N PHE A 118 -3.32 -6.91 -6.92
CA PHE A 118 -4.77 -6.71 -6.90
C PHE A 118 -5.46 -8.06 -6.84
N VAL A 119 -6.26 -8.27 -5.80
CA VAL A 119 -7.03 -9.50 -5.60
C VAL A 119 -8.50 -9.18 -5.73
N VAL A 120 -9.12 -9.69 -6.78
CA VAL A 120 -10.52 -9.45 -7.12
C VAL A 120 -11.32 -10.74 -7.11
N SER A 121 -12.62 -10.65 -6.84
CA SER A 121 -13.53 -11.79 -6.91
C SER A 121 -14.22 -11.85 -8.27
N CYS A 122 -14.43 -13.04 -8.80
CA CYS A 122 -15.24 -13.25 -10.01
C CYS A 122 -16.74 -12.98 -9.79
N HIS A 123 -17.15 -12.71 -8.54
CA HIS A 123 -18.54 -12.44 -8.16
C HIS A 123 -18.82 -10.93 -7.99
N GLU A 124 -17.98 -10.07 -8.55
CA GLU A 124 -18.15 -8.61 -8.49
C GLU A 124 -18.29 -8.03 -9.89
N ASP A 125 -19.34 -7.23 -10.11
CA ASP A 125 -19.54 -6.50 -11.36
C ASP A 125 -18.53 -5.35 -11.52
N ASN A 126 -18.08 -4.75 -10.41
CA ASN A 126 -17.02 -3.76 -10.40
C ASN A 126 -16.10 -3.93 -9.17
N PRO A 127 -15.01 -4.72 -9.27
CA PRO A 127 -14.16 -5.05 -8.13
C PRO A 127 -13.21 -3.94 -7.68
N ILE A 128 -13.11 -2.84 -8.43
CA ILE A 128 -12.19 -1.72 -8.16
C ILE A 128 -12.95 -0.42 -7.81
N GLY A 129 -14.28 -0.38 -8.01
CA GLY A 129 -15.11 0.79 -7.78
C GLY A 129 -15.36 1.62 -9.04
#